data_AF-A0A3D0C3S7-F1
#
_entry.id   AF-A0A3D0C3S7-F1
#
_cell.length_a   1.000
_cell.length_b   1.000
_cell.length_c   1.000
_cell.angle_alpha   90.00
_cell.angle_beta   90.00
_cell.angle_gamma   90.00
#
_symmetry.space_group_name_H-M   'P 1'
#
loop_
_entity.id
_entity.type
_entity.pdbx_description
1 polymer ?
#
loop_
_entity_poly.entity_id
_entity_poly.type
_entity_poly.pdbx_seq_one_letter_code
_entity_poly.pdbx_strand_id
1 'polypeptide(L)'
;LTSVWMATFGGMGLEQVQNGVGQLAQGIGDSSLALFQMLENLPLSNVTSFLAIVLVLIFFVTSSDSGSLVIDSITAGGKVDVPVPQRIFWAAIEGVIAAALLFGGGKDALGALQAAAITVGLPFTILLIVMCFGLFLGLKREYKKLG
;
A
#
# COMPACT_ATOMS: atom_id res chain seq x y z
N LEU A 1 -12.92 -3.64 -10.67
CA LEU A 1 -13.04 -3.01 -9.33
C LEU A 1 -12.24 -1.71 -9.25
N THR A 2 -10.94 -1.72 -9.56
CA THR A 2 -10.10 -0.50 -9.59
C THR A 2 -10.63 0.59 -10.52
N SER A 3 -11.10 0.25 -11.72
CA SER A 3 -11.70 1.22 -12.65
C SER A 3 -12.97 1.86 -12.08
N VAL A 4 -13.80 1.09 -11.35
CA VAL A 4 -15.01 1.60 -10.69
C VAL A 4 -14.63 2.52 -9.53
N TRP A 5 -13.64 2.15 -8.73
CA TRP A 5 -13.10 2.98 -7.66
C TRP A 5 -12.57 4.32 -8.18
N MET A 6 -11.74 4.29 -9.22
CA MET A 6 -11.18 5.52 -9.80
C MET A 6 -12.25 6.38 -10.49
N ALA A 7 -13.19 5.77 -11.20
CA ALA A 7 -14.30 6.49 -11.82
C ALA A 7 -15.22 7.17 -10.80
N THR A 8 -15.46 6.52 -9.65
CA THR A 8 -16.34 7.07 -8.61
C THR A 8 -15.62 8.12 -7.76
N PHE A 9 -14.58 7.75 -7.02
CA PHE A 9 -13.90 8.66 -6.10
C PHE A 9 -13.04 9.71 -6.84
N GLY A 10 -12.31 9.29 -7.87
CA GLY A 10 -11.53 10.21 -8.70
C GLY A 10 -12.43 11.11 -9.55
N GLY A 11 -13.53 10.57 -10.09
CA GLY A 11 -14.53 11.36 -10.81
C GLY A 11 -15.19 12.43 -9.92
N MET A 12 -15.63 12.07 -8.71
CA MET A 12 -16.19 13.02 -7.74
C MET A 12 -15.19 14.11 -7.35
N GLY A 13 -13.93 13.74 -7.08
CA GLY A 13 -12.87 14.71 -6.79
C GLY A 13 -12.64 15.69 -7.95
N LEU A 14 -12.60 15.18 -9.19
CA LEU A 14 -12.45 16.00 -10.39
C LEU A 14 -13.64 16.95 -10.60
N GLU A 15 -14.87 16.46 -10.38
CA GLU A 15 -16.08 17.27 -10.48
C GLU A 15 -16.07 18.42 -9.46
N GLN A 16 -15.65 18.16 -8.22
CA GLN A 16 -15.51 19.19 -7.19
C GLN A 16 -14.48 20.25 -7.59
N VAL A 17 -13.32 19.84 -8.14
CA VAL A 17 -12.29 20.77 -8.64
C VAL A 17 -12.83 21.63 -9.79
N GLN A 18 -13.50 21.03 -10.77
CA GLN A 18 -14.03 21.74 -11.95
C GLN A 18 -15.13 22.74 -11.57
N ASN A 19 -15.97 22.39 -10.59
CA ASN A 19 -17.08 23.23 -10.13
C ASN A 19 -16.69 24.21 -9.00
N GLY A 20 -15.43 24.23 -8.56
CA GLY A 20 -14.98 25.14 -7.52
C GLY A 20 -15.50 24.81 -6.10
N VAL A 21 -15.82 23.54 -5.84
CA VAL A 21 -16.44 23.07 -4.59
C VAL A 21 -15.38 22.54 -3.63
N GLY A 22 -15.43 22.97 -2.37
CA GLY A 22 -14.61 22.44 -1.28
C GLY A 22 -13.13 22.85 -1.34
N GLN A 23 -12.32 22.24 -0.47
CA GLN A 23 -10.88 22.54 -0.38
C GLN A 23 -10.11 22.08 -1.62
N LEU A 24 -10.56 21.02 -2.29
CA LEU A 24 -9.88 20.47 -3.47
C LEU A 24 -9.83 21.43 -4.65
N ALA A 25 -10.81 22.34 -4.76
CA ALA A 25 -10.82 23.39 -5.78
C ALA A 25 -9.61 24.34 -5.69
N GLN A 26 -8.97 24.44 -4.53
CA GLN A 26 -7.78 25.26 -4.30
C GLN A 26 -6.48 24.49 -4.60
N GLY A 27 -6.59 23.26 -5.09
CA GLY A 27 -5.47 22.35 -5.28
C GLY A 27 -5.27 21.40 -4.10
N ILE A 28 -4.53 20.32 -4.35
CA ILE A 28 -4.20 19.32 -3.32
C ILE A 28 -3.01 19.83 -2.52
N GLY A 29 -3.24 20.21 -1.26
CA GLY A 29 -2.19 20.55 -0.32
C GLY A 29 -1.51 19.29 0.22
N ASP A 30 -2.18 18.61 1.15
CA ASP A 30 -1.74 17.33 1.69
C ASP A 30 -2.49 16.18 1.00
N SER A 31 -1.77 15.39 0.20
CA SER A 31 -2.33 14.24 -0.51
C SER A 31 -2.94 13.19 0.42
N SER A 32 -2.53 13.13 1.69
CA SER A 32 -3.13 12.21 2.67
C SER A 32 -4.55 12.61 3.08
N LEU A 33 -4.91 13.90 2.92
CA LEU A 33 -6.22 14.43 3.25
C LEU A 33 -7.19 14.47 2.06
N ALA A 34 -6.70 14.24 0.84
CA ALA A 34 -7.48 14.43 -0.39
C ALA A 34 -8.80 13.62 -0.42
N LEU A 35 -8.78 12.37 0.09
CA LEU A 35 -9.99 11.55 0.19
C LEU A 35 -11.02 12.19 1.14
N PHE A 36 -10.58 12.67 2.30
CA PHE A 36 -11.45 13.24 3.32
C PHE A 36 -11.99 14.60 2.88
N GLN A 37 -11.16 15.43 2.26
CA GLN A 37 -11.59 16.70 1.65
C GLN A 37 -12.65 16.49 0.55
N MET A 38 -12.55 15.39 -0.21
CA MET A 38 -13.59 15.02 -1.17
C MET A 38 -14.89 14.59 -0.48
N LEU A 39 -14.80 13.74 0.55
CA LEU A 39 -15.96 13.25 1.31
C LEU A 39 -16.68 14.36 2.09
N GLU A 40 -15.97 15.40 2.54
CA GLU A 40 -16.52 16.56 3.25
C GLU A 40 -17.66 17.26 2.50
N ASN A 41 -17.63 17.20 1.16
CA ASN A 41 -18.61 17.87 0.29
C ASN A 41 -19.76 16.93 -0.14
N LEU A 42 -19.82 15.72 0.40
CA LEU A 42 -20.90 14.76 0.16
C LEU A 42 -21.90 14.72 1.33
N PRO A 43 -23.16 14.34 1.09
CA PRO A 43 -24.10 14.10 2.18
C PRO A 43 -23.56 13.01 3.12
N LEU A 44 -23.81 13.16 4.42
CA LEU A 44 -23.33 12.25 5.46
C LEU A 44 -21.80 12.17 5.60
N SER A 45 -21.08 13.24 5.27
CA SER A 45 -19.61 13.33 5.33
C SER A 45 -19.00 12.81 6.65
N ASN A 46 -19.59 13.12 7.81
CA ASN A 46 -19.11 12.62 9.10
C ASN A 46 -19.15 11.09 9.19
N VAL A 47 -20.21 10.46 8.66
CA VAL A 47 -20.38 9.00 8.69
C VAL A 47 -19.44 8.35 7.67
N THR A 48 -19.36 8.89 6.45
CA THR A 48 -18.51 8.33 5.39
C THR A 48 -17.03 8.49 5.71
N SER A 49 -16.61 9.62 6.29
CA SER A 49 -15.23 9.82 6.78
C SER A 49 -14.88 8.90 7.93
N PHE A 50 -15.79 8.70 8.89
CA PHE A 50 -15.59 7.74 9.98
C PHE A 50 -15.42 6.31 9.44
N LEU A 51 -16.30 5.89 8.52
CA LEU A 51 -16.21 4.59 7.87
C LEU A 51 -14.89 4.45 7.08
N ALA A 52 -14.46 5.50 6.38
CA ALA A 52 -13.20 5.49 5.64
C ALA A 52 -12.00 5.28 6.58
N ILE A 53 -11.96 5.93 7.74
CA ILE A 53 -10.91 5.72 8.76
C ILE A 53 -10.90 4.26 9.22
N VAL A 54 -12.06 3.72 9.60
CA VAL A 54 -12.19 2.32 10.04
C VAL A 54 -11.71 1.35 8.96
N LEU A 55 -12.07 1.62 7.70
CA LEU A 55 -11.75 0.77 6.57
C LEU A 55 -10.24 0.81 6.23
N VAL A 56 -9.61 1.99 6.33
CA VAL A 56 -8.14 2.14 6.24
C VAL A 56 -7.45 1.36 7.36
N LEU A 57 -7.95 1.42 8.60
CA LEU A 57 -7.39 0.67 9.73
C LEU A 57 -7.48 -0.84 9.52
N ILE A 58 -8.63 -1.35 9.06
CA ILE A 58 -8.82 -2.78 8.78
C ILE A 58 -7.85 -3.24 7.69
N PHE A 59 -7.73 -2.49 6.59
CA PHE A 59 -6.79 -2.84 5.52
C PHE A 59 -5.35 -2.80 6.00
N PHE A 60 -4.98 -1.80 6.82
CA PHE A 60 -3.65 -1.71 7.38
C PHE A 60 -3.30 -2.93 8.24
N VAL A 61 -4.17 -3.30 9.19
CA VAL A 61 -3.96 -4.48 10.07
C VAL A 61 -3.90 -5.77 9.26
N THR A 62 -4.82 -5.96 8.32
CA THR A 62 -4.88 -7.19 7.50
C THR A 62 -3.66 -7.31 6.58
N SER A 63 -3.21 -6.19 6.01
CA SER A 63 -2.02 -6.12 5.17
C SER A 63 -0.75 -6.42 5.96
N SER A 64 -0.61 -5.87 7.18
CA SER A 64 0.56 -6.13 8.04
C SER A 64 0.59 -7.57 8.56
N ASP A 65 -0.55 -8.17 8.92
CA ASP A 65 -0.60 -9.59 9.30
C ASP A 65 -0.15 -10.49 8.14
N SER A 66 -0.65 -10.23 6.93
CA SER A 66 -0.24 -10.96 5.72
C SER A 66 1.24 -10.75 5.38
N GLY A 67 1.75 -9.52 5.54
CA GLY A 67 3.15 -9.16 5.27
C GLY A 67 4.12 -9.83 6.23
N SER A 68 3.87 -9.71 7.53
CA SER A 68 4.70 -10.32 8.57
C SER A 68 4.77 -11.84 8.43
N LEU A 69 3.67 -12.51 8.04
CA LEU A 69 3.65 -13.95 7.76
C LEU A 69 4.59 -14.36 6.62
N VAL A 70 4.67 -13.56 5.55
CA VAL A 70 5.57 -13.83 4.41
C VAL A 70 7.03 -13.70 4.83
N ILE A 71 7.38 -12.64 5.57
CA ILE A 71 8.74 -12.45 6.09
C ILE A 71 9.12 -13.59 7.04
N ASP A 72 8.20 -13.98 7.91
CA ASP A 72 8.38 -15.06 8.85
C ASP A 72 8.66 -16.40 8.15
N SER A 73 7.90 -16.68 7.10
CA SER A 73 8.08 -17.89 6.28
C SER A 73 9.43 -17.91 5.57
N ILE A 74 9.87 -16.78 4.99
CA ILE A 74 11.17 -16.67 4.30
C ILE A 74 12.32 -16.88 5.31
N THR A 75 12.23 -16.26 6.48
CA THR A 75 13.28 -16.28 7.50
C THR A 75 13.33 -17.60 8.29
N ALA A 76 12.23 -18.36 8.33
CA ALA A 76 12.16 -19.72 8.87
C ALA A 76 12.58 -20.82 7.86
N GLY A 77 13.13 -20.46 6.70
CA GLY A 77 13.57 -21.42 5.68
C GLY A 77 12.43 -22.00 4.83
N GLY A 78 11.33 -21.27 4.68
CA GLY A 78 10.16 -21.67 3.89
C GLY A 78 9.11 -22.47 4.67
N LYS A 79 9.24 -22.57 5.99
CA LYS A 79 8.22 -23.21 6.84
C LYS A 79 7.06 -22.25 7.02
N VAL A 80 5.83 -22.75 6.88
CA VAL A 80 4.60 -21.96 7.03
C VAL A 80 4.11 -21.97 8.50
N ASP A 81 4.55 -22.96 9.28
CA ASP A 81 4.20 -23.12 10.70
C ASP A 81 5.37 -22.60 11.56
N VAL A 82 5.37 -21.29 11.78
CA VAL A 82 6.46 -20.55 12.42
C VAL A 82 6.00 -20.02 13.78
N PRO A 83 6.88 -19.96 14.82
CA PRO A 83 6.47 -19.61 16.17
C PRO A 83 5.87 -18.19 16.27
N VAL A 84 4.75 -18.06 16.97
CA VAL A 84 4.04 -16.78 17.23
C VAL A 84 4.97 -15.62 17.68
N PRO A 85 5.99 -15.84 18.54
CA PRO A 85 6.91 -14.75 18.92
C PRO A 85 7.68 -14.15 17.74
N GLN A 86 8.02 -14.95 16.72
CA GLN A 86 8.76 -14.50 15.55
C GLN A 86 7.88 -13.61 14.66
N ARG A 87 6.60 -13.99 14.48
CA ARG A 87 5.61 -13.16 13.80
C ARG A 87 5.39 -11.81 14.49
N ILE A 88 5.27 -11.79 15.81
CA ILE A 88 5.12 -10.55 16.59
C ILE A 88 6.35 -9.66 16.42
N PHE A 89 7.55 -10.25 16.41
CA PHE A 89 8.79 -9.52 16.17
C PHE A 89 8.79 -8.81 14.81
N TRP A 90 8.40 -9.51 13.73
CA TRP A 90 8.34 -8.92 12.39
C TRP A 90 7.28 -7.83 12.28
N ALA A 91 6.06 -8.07 12.79
CA ALA A 91 5.00 -7.08 12.82
C ALA A 91 5.40 -5.82 13.61
N ALA A 92 6.10 -5.98 14.74
CA ALA A 92 6.58 -4.86 15.55
C ALA A 92 7.67 -4.07 14.82
N ILE A 93 8.62 -4.73 14.16
CA ILE A 93 9.67 -4.06 13.38
C ILE A 93 9.09 -3.24 12.23
N GLU A 94 8.10 -3.79 11.50
CA GLU A 94 7.39 -3.03 10.44
C GLU A 94 6.79 -1.73 11.00
N GLY A 95 6.11 -1.82 12.15
CA GLY A 95 5.54 -0.66 12.84
C GLY A 95 6.59 0.35 13.30
N VAL A 96 7.73 -0.12 13.82
CA VAL A 96 8.85 0.75 14.25
C VAL A 96 9.47 1.47 13.05
N ILE A 97 9.67 0.78 11.92
CA ILE A 97 10.19 1.40 10.70
C ILE A 97 9.20 2.45 10.19
N ALA A 98 7.91 2.15 10.14
CA ALA A 98 6.88 3.11 9.75
C ALA A 98 6.89 4.35 10.66
N ALA A 99 6.93 4.15 11.99
CA ALA A 99 7.01 5.25 12.96
C ALA A 99 8.29 6.08 12.78
N ALA A 100 9.43 5.44 12.55
CA ALA A 100 10.71 6.13 12.31
C ALA A 100 10.70 6.96 11.03
N LEU A 101 10.09 6.45 9.94
CA LEU A 101 9.95 7.18 8.68
C LEU A 101 8.98 8.37 8.81
N LEU A 102 7.85 8.19 9.52
CA LEU A 102 6.92 9.28 9.82
C LEU A 102 7.60 10.37 10.65
N PHE A 103 8.33 9.99 11.70
CA PHE A 103 9.05 10.92 12.56
C PHE A 103 10.18 11.63 11.82
N GLY A 104 10.98 10.89 11.05
CA GLY A 104 12.11 11.43 10.28
C GLY A 104 11.70 12.31 9.10
N GLY A 105 10.57 12.01 8.46
CA GLY A 105 10.03 12.83 7.36
C GLY A 105 9.41 14.16 7.83
N GLY A 106 8.97 14.25 9.09
CA GLY A 106 8.46 15.49 9.67
C GLY A 106 7.29 16.07 8.89
N LYS A 107 7.50 17.24 8.25
CA LYS A 107 6.49 17.92 7.43
C LYS A 107 6.22 17.23 6.08
N ASP A 108 7.14 16.40 5.61
CA ASP A 108 7.01 15.62 4.38
C ASP A 108 7.12 14.12 4.69
N ALA A 109 6.37 13.68 5.69
CA ALA A 109 6.31 12.28 6.08
C ALA A 109 5.93 11.37 4.90
N LEU A 110 4.96 11.80 4.07
CA LEU A 110 4.54 11.04 2.88
C LEU A 110 5.67 10.90 1.87
N GLY A 111 6.43 11.97 1.59
CA GLY A 111 7.58 11.91 0.71
C GLY A 111 8.67 10.97 1.23
N ALA A 112 8.93 10.98 2.55
CA ALA A 112 9.87 10.06 3.17
C ALA A 112 9.46 8.58 3.02
N LEU A 113 8.18 8.26 3.24
CA LEU A 113 7.65 6.90 3.03
C LEU A 113 7.76 6.48 1.56
N GLN A 114 7.44 7.37 0.61
CA GLN A 114 7.56 7.09 -0.82
C GLN A 114 9.01 6.86 -1.25
N ALA A 115 9.93 7.70 -0.78
CA ALA A 115 11.35 7.58 -1.08
C ALA A 115 11.89 6.23 -0.58
N ALA A 116 11.58 5.85 0.66
CA ALA A 116 11.97 4.56 1.22
C ALA A 116 11.42 3.39 0.37
N ALA A 117 10.15 3.44 -0.02
CA ALA A 117 9.53 2.42 -0.86
C ALA A 117 10.20 2.31 -2.25
N ILE A 118 10.51 3.44 -2.89
CA ILE A 118 11.21 3.46 -4.19
C ILE A 118 12.63 2.90 -4.06
N THR A 119 13.37 3.33 -3.05
CA THR A 119 14.75 2.88 -2.82
C THR A 119 14.84 1.38 -2.56
N VAL A 120 13.89 0.79 -1.81
CA VAL A 120 13.85 -0.65 -1.55
C VAL A 120 13.26 -1.42 -2.75
N GLY A 121 12.26 -0.85 -3.44
CA GLY A 121 11.61 -1.50 -4.57
C GLY A 121 12.48 -1.62 -5.82
N LEU A 122 13.38 -0.66 -6.05
CA LEU A 122 14.26 -0.65 -7.23
C LEU A 122 15.19 -1.87 -7.32
N PRO A 123 16.01 -2.22 -6.30
CA PRO A 123 16.85 -3.42 -6.35
C PRO A 123 16.00 -4.70 -6.43
N PHE A 124 14.85 -4.74 -5.75
CA PHE A 124 13.94 -5.89 -5.83
C PHE A 124 13.34 -6.07 -7.23
N THR A 125 13.11 -4.98 -7.96
CA THR A 125 12.64 -5.03 -9.36
C THR A 125 13.64 -5.75 -10.27
N ILE A 126 14.94 -5.52 -10.08
CA ILE A 126 15.99 -6.23 -10.82
C ILE A 126 15.92 -7.74 -10.53
N LEU A 127 15.72 -8.11 -9.26
CA LEU A 127 15.55 -9.50 -8.85
C LEU A 127 14.31 -10.13 -9.51
N LEU A 128 13.18 -9.42 -9.54
CA LEU A 128 11.96 -9.88 -10.20
C LEU A 128 12.17 -10.12 -11.71
N ILE A 129 12.93 -9.26 -12.41
CA ILE A 129 13.26 -9.47 -13.82
C ILE A 129 14.04 -10.77 -14.01
N VAL A 130 15.03 -11.03 -13.14
CA VAL A 130 15.79 -12.30 -13.16
C VAL A 130 14.87 -13.49 -12.90
N MET A 131 13.94 -13.39 -11.94
CA MET A 131 12.96 -14.44 -11.66
C MET A 131 12.04 -14.70 -12.85
N CYS A 132 11.56 -13.66 -13.53
CA CYS A 132 10.75 -13.79 -14.75
C CYS A 132 11.52 -14.54 -15.86
N PHE A 133 12.80 -14.22 -16.04
CA PHE A 133 13.65 -14.93 -17.01
C PHE A 133 13.86 -16.40 -16.61
N GLY A 134 14.07 -16.68 -15.32
CA GLY A 134 14.17 -18.02 -14.77
C GLY A 134 12.89 -18.83 -14.97
N LEU A 135 11.73 -18.23 -14.71
CA LEU A 135 10.42 -18.84 -14.92
C LEU A 135 10.18 -19.15 -16.40
N PHE A 136 10.49 -18.22 -17.30
CA PHE A 136 10.38 -18.43 -18.74
C PHE A 136 11.27 -19.59 -19.22
N LEU A 137 12.52 -19.66 -18.75
CA LEU A 137 13.43 -20.75 -19.10
C LEU A 137 12.97 -22.09 -18.53
N GLY A 138 12.45 -22.10 -17.29
CA GLY A 138 11.86 -23.27 -16.65
C GLY A 138 10.68 -23.81 -17.46
N LEU A 139 9.73 -22.94 -17.78
CA LEU A 139 8.54 -23.30 -18.58
C LEU A 139 8.92 -23.81 -19.97
N LYS A 140 9.90 -23.17 -20.64
CA LYS A 140 10.39 -23.61 -21.95
C LYS A 140 11.04 -25.00 -21.91
N ARG A 141 11.77 -25.31 -20.83
CA ARG A 141 12.37 -26.64 -20.61
C ARG A 141 11.31 -27.71 -20.40
N GLU A 142 10.26 -27.39 -19.67
CA GLU A 142 9.16 -28.32 -19.39
C GLU A 142 8.28 -28.57 -20.62
N TYR A 143 7.96 -27.52 -21.38
CA TYR A 143 7.29 -27.63 -22.67
C TYR A 143 8.05 -28.54 -23.65
N LYS A 144 9.39 -28.41 -23.73
CA LYS A 144 10.24 -29.26 -24.58
C LYS A 144 10.34 -30.73 -24.10
N LYS A 145 9.98 -31.03 -22.85
CA LYS A 145 9.93 -32.42 -22.34
C LYS A 145 8.57 -33.08 -22.62
N LEU A 146 7.52 -32.29 -22.86
CA LEU A 146 6.15 -32.76 -23.04
C LEU A 146 5.75 -32.93 -24.53
N GLY A 147 6.50 -32.36 -25.46
CA GLY A 147 6.34 -32.55 -26.91
C GLY A 147 7.54 -33.25 -27.52
#